data_AF-A0A1A8XWJ1-F1
#
_entry.id   AF-A0A1A8XWJ1-F1
#
_cell.length_a   1.000
_cell.length_b   1.000
_cell.length_c   1.000
_cell.angle_alpha   90.00
_cell.angle_beta   90.00
_cell.angle_gamma   90.00
#
_symmetry.space_group_name_H-M   'P 1'
#
loop_
_entity.id
_entity.type
_entity.pdbx_description
1 polymer ?
#
loop_
_entity_poly.entity_id
_entity_poly.type
_entity_poly.pdbx_seq_one_letter_code
_entity_poly.pdbx_strand_id
1 'polypeptide(L)'
;MKPNSSPVSRISLVTALLFGALPFSAQASHSDDFTVWDAGGNVVEYVQISEADEVRNGPDFVYRLTTAGDPSQFGNYTTLFDDPHNPTTSIGDVFGVVEDGLDPNGVQLYVLAFSSDTENQLPYGGGGPGGVPGPGGNYWEEDLAAFDATMYLAFDLRALGWTAAFRSDNALNNIPEPASLSLLALGALGLLASRRRQKPAA
;
A
#
# COMPACT_ATOMS: atom_id res chain seq x y z
N MET A 1 -71.67 -12.48 33.80
CA MET A 1 -70.21 -12.71 33.82
C MET A 1 -69.67 -12.47 32.42
N LYS A 2 -68.99 -11.35 32.19
CA LYS A 2 -68.34 -11.01 30.91
C LYS A 2 -66.83 -11.26 31.06
N PRO A 3 -66.17 -11.88 30.07
CA PRO A 3 -64.71 -12.00 30.06
C PRO A 3 -64.11 -10.67 29.61
N ASN A 4 -63.27 -10.06 30.45
CA ASN A 4 -62.50 -8.89 30.08
C ASN A 4 -61.13 -9.35 29.59
N SER A 5 -60.94 -9.29 28.28
CA SER A 5 -59.65 -9.40 27.61
C SER A 5 -58.88 -8.09 27.76
N SER A 6 -57.64 -8.15 28.26
CA SER A 6 -56.67 -7.06 28.14
C SER A 6 -55.29 -7.63 27.76
N PRO A 7 -54.46 -6.84 27.04
CA PRO A 7 -53.67 -7.34 25.94
C PRO A 7 -52.26 -7.78 26.32
N VAL A 8 -51.78 -8.70 25.47
CA VAL A 8 -50.40 -9.17 25.37
C VAL A 8 -49.42 -7.99 25.23
N SER A 9 -48.62 -7.72 26.27
CA SER A 9 -47.45 -6.85 26.17
C SER A 9 -46.30 -7.64 25.53
N ARG A 10 -46.30 -7.70 24.19
CA ARG A 10 -45.16 -8.14 23.38
C ARG A 10 -44.24 -6.95 23.13
N ILE A 11 -43.43 -6.57 24.10
CA ILE A 11 -42.29 -5.68 23.87
C ILE A 11 -41.12 -6.15 24.73
N SER A 12 -40.56 -7.30 24.39
CA SER A 12 -39.24 -7.74 24.86
C SER A 12 -38.62 -8.72 23.85
N LEU A 13 -38.54 -8.35 22.58
CA LEU A 13 -37.77 -9.13 21.60
C LEU A 13 -37.51 -8.38 20.27
N VAL A 14 -37.01 -7.14 20.31
CA VAL A 14 -36.49 -6.49 19.08
C VAL A 14 -35.14 -5.78 19.29
N THR A 15 -34.73 -5.50 20.52
CA THR A 15 -33.50 -4.70 20.75
C THR A 15 -32.18 -5.48 20.68
N ALA A 16 -32.20 -6.82 20.65
CA ALA A 16 -30.99 -7.64 20.72
C ALA A 16 -30.50 -8.21 19.38
N LEU A 17 -31.19 -7.94 18.25
CA LEU A 17 -30.91 -8.60 16.97
C LEU A 17 -30.40 -7.71 15.83
N LEU A 18 -30.01 -6.45 16.09
CA LEU A 18 -29.49 -5.55 15.06
C LEU A 18 -28.03 -5.07 15.26
N PHE A 19 -27.30 -5.69 16.20
CA PHE A 19 -25.85 -5.44 16.39
C PHE A 19 -24.99 -6.68 16.10
N GLY A 20 -25.56 -7.71 15.47
CA GLY A 20 -24.84 -8.89 15.06
C GLY A 20 -24.15 -8.67 13.72
N ALA A 21 -22.86 -8.37 13.78
CA ALA A 21 -21.87 -8.57 12.71
C ALA A 21 -22.22 -7.96 11.35
N LEU A 22 -21.99 -6.65 11.20
CA LEU A 22 -21.47 -6.20 9.91
C LEU A 22 -20.05 -6.78 9.81
N PRO A 23 -19.71 -7.55 8.76
CA PRO A 23 -18.32 -7.84 8.49
C PRO A 23 -17.68 -6.50 8.14
N PHE A 24 -17.01 -5.89 9.13
CA PHE A 24 -15.96 -4.93 8.83
C PHE A 24 -14.85 -5.76 8.19
N SER A 25 -14.97 -6.00 6.90
CA SER A 25 -13.80 -6.31 6.09
C SER A 25 -12.92 -5.08 6.22
N ALA A 26 -11.90 -5.15 7.08
CA ALA A 26 -10.74 -4.30 6.93
C ALA A 26 -10.25 -4.58 5.51
N GLN A 27 -10.57 -3.68 4.57
CA GLN A 27 -9.88 -3.65 3.30
C GLN A 27 -8.43 -3.39 3.70
N ALA A 28 -7.53 -4.31 3.37
CA ALA A 28 -6.11 -4.10 3.64
C ALA A 28 -5.74 -2.75 3.03
N SER A 29 -5.16 -1.86 3.85
CA SER A 29 -4.71 -0.57 3.37
C SER A 29 -3.72 -0.83 2.24
N HIS A 30 -3.91 -0.11 1.14
CA HIS A 30 -3.01 -0.14 0.01
C HIS A 30 -1.70 0.51 0.48
N SER A 31 -0.59 -0.19 0.33
CA SER A 31 0.74 0.37 0.59
C SER A 31 1.29 0.86 -0.75
N ASP A 32 2.16 0.09 -1.41
CA ASP A 32 2.82 0.52 -2.64
C ASP A 32 2.33 -0.16 -3.91
N ASP A 33 2.66 0.45 -5.04
CA ASP A 33 2.54 -0.20 -6.34
C ASP A 33 3.62 0.18 -7.36
N PHE A 34 3.85 -0.75 -8.27
CA PHE A 34 4.71 -0.59 -9.42
C PHE A 34 3.92 -0.93 -10.68
N THR A 35 3.82 0.04 -11.58
CA THR A 35 3.07 -0.11 -12.84
C THR A 35 3.99 0.06 -14.05
N VAL A 36 3.79 -0.76 -15.07
CA VAL A 36 4.44 -0.66 -16.38
C VAL A 36 3.38 -0.50 -17.46
N TRP A 37 3.61 0.43 -18.38
CA TRP A 37 2.76 0.69 -19.54
C TRP A 37 3.50 0.45 -20.86
N ASP A 38 2.79 -0.09 -21.84
CA ASP A 38 3.26 -0.13 -23.22
C ASP A 38 3.20 1.26 -23.89
N ALA A 39 3.69 1.34 -25.12
CA ALA A 39 3.69 2.56 -25.92
C ALA A 39 2.29 3.14 -26.23
N GLY A 40 1.24 2.31 -26.12
CA GLY A 40 -0.16 2.73 -26.27
C GLY A 40 -0.77 3.25 -24.97
N GLY A 41 -0.04 3.21 -23.86
CA GLY A 41 -0.51 3.55 -22.53
C GLY A 41 -1.34 2.44 -21.86
N ASN A 42 -1.29 1.21 -22.36
CA ASN A 42 -1.96 0.09 -21.71
C ASN A 42 -1.07 -0.46 -20.60
N VAL A 43 -1.66 -0.79 -19.45
CA VAL A 43 -0.96 -1.49 -18.37
C VAL A 43 -0.61 -2.90 -18.85
N VAL A 44 0.69 -3.20 -18.88
CA VAL A 44 1.22 -4.53 -19.23
C VAL A 44 1.59 -5.33 -18.01
N GLU A 45 1.99 -4.65 -16.93
CA GLU A 45 2.28 -5.27 -15.65
C GLU A 45 1.93 -4.31 -14.52
N TYR A 46 1.41 -4.87 -13.43
CA TYR A 46 1.01 -4.13 -12.24
C TYR A 46 1.22 -5.01 -11.02
N VAL A 47 2.04 -4.55 -10.09
CA VAL A 47 2.23 -5.18 -8.78
C VAL A 47 1.76 -4.18 -7.73
N GLN A 48 0.81 -4.59 -6.92
CA GLN A 48 0.29 -3.82 -5.80
C GLN A 48 0.49 -4.64 -4.53
N ILE A 49 0.93 -3.98 -3.47
CA ILE A 49 1.08 -4.58 -2.16
C ILE A 49 0.17 -3.89 -1.15
N SER A 50 -0.11 -4.61 -0.08
CA SER A 50 -0.86 -4.09 1.05
C SER A 50 -0.01 -4.16 2.30
N GLU A 51 -0.36 -3.37 3.31
CA GLU A 51 0.20 -3.43 4.67
C GLU A 51 0.28 -4.87 5.20
N ALA A 52 -0.76 -5.66 4.93
CA ALA A 52 -0.83 -7.04 5.38
C ALA A 52 0.17 -7.95 4.65
N ASP A 53 0.54 -7.62 3.41
CA ASP A 53 1.55 -8.33 2.64
C ASP A 53 2.96 -7.96 3.11
N GLU A 54 3.24 -6.69 3.42
CA GLU A 54 4.51 -6.26 4.02
C GLU A 54 4.76 -6.91 5.37
N VAL A 55 3.77 -6.86 6.27
CA VAL A 55 3.88 -7.51 7.58
C VAL A 55 4.11 -9.02 7.43
N ARG A 56 3.47 -9.65 6.44
CA ARG A 56 3.60 -11.10 6.23
C ARG A 56 4.95 -11.48 5.63
N ASN A 57 5.44 -10.70 4.67
CA ASN A 57 6.63 -11.02 3.91
C ASN A 57 7.91 -10.54 4.61
N GLY A 58 7.79 -9.54 5.48
CA GLY A 58 8.88 -8.93 6.24
C GLY A 58 9.65 -7.87 5.45
N PRO A 59 10.51 -7.09 6.13
CA PRO A 59 11.18 -5.91 5.57
C PRO A 59 12.26 -6.23 4.52
N ASP A 60 12.65 -7.50 4.37
CA ASP A 60 13.68 -7.94 3.41
C ASP A 60 13.09 -8.48 2.10
N PHE A 61 11.76 -8.37 1.93
CA PHE A 61 11.08 -8.98 0.81
C PHE A 61 11.13 -8.09 -0.43
N VAL A 62 11.74 -8.62 -1.49
CA VAL A 62 11.78 -7.95 -2.80
C VAL A 62 10.64 -8.43 -3.68
N TYR A 63 9.72 -7.51 -3.98
CA TYR A 63 8.68 -7.69 -4.98
C TYR A 63 9.27 -7.50 -6.37
N ARG A 64 9.13 -8.52 -7.22
CA ARG A 64 9.70 -8.55 -8.57
C ARG A 64 8.59 -8.48 -9.61
N LEU A 65 8.86 -7.74 -10.67
CA LEU A 65 8.10 -7.74 -11.90
C LEU A 65 8.77 -8.73 -12.87
N THR A 66 8.01 -9.20 -13.85
CA THR A 66 8.50 -10.03 -14.96
C THR A 66 9.01 -9.21 -16.14
N THR A 67 8.71 -7.91 -16.16
CA THR A 67 9.21 -6.97 -17.17
C THR A 67 10.73 -6.82 -17.08
N ALA A 68 11.38 -6.90 -18.24
CA ALA A 68 12.83 -6.78 -18.37
C ALA A 68 13.34 -5.41 -17.91
N GLY A 69 14.28 -5.43 -16.97
CA GLY A 69 15.03 -4.27 -16.49
C GLY A 69 16.27 -4.02 -17.34
N ASP A 70 16.78 -2.79 -17.30
CA ASP A 70 18.06 -2.42 -17.92
C ASP A 70 19.23 -2.92 -17.06
N PRO A 71 20.05 -3.87 -17.56
CA PRO A 71 21.19 -4.39 -16.80
C PRO A 71 22.20 -3.31 -16.38
N SER A 72 22.30 -2.20 -17.13
CA SER A 72 23.19 -1.07 -16.77
C SER A 72 22.71 -0.28 -15.54
N GLN A 73 21.44 -0.46 -15.15
CA GLN A 73 20.86 0.14 -13.95
C GLN A 73 20.94 -0.77 -12.72
N PHE A 74 21.48 -1.98 -12.86
CA PHE A 74 21.78 -2.83 -11.71
C PHE A 74 22.74 -2.11 -10.75
N GLY A 75 22.39 -2.07 -9.47
CA GLY A 75 23.09 -1.31 -8.43
C GLY A 75 22.78 0.19 -8.41
N ASN A 76 22.03 0.73 -9.38
CA ASN A 76 21.66 2.15 -9.46
C ASN A 76 20.20 2.41 -9.05
N TYR A 77 19.75 1.79 -7.96
CA TYR A 77 18.37 1.92 -7.48
C TYR A 77 18.07 3.32 -6.92
N THR A 78 16.77 3.61 -6.82
CA THR A 78 16.24 4.81 -6.19
C THR A 78 15.79 4.48 -4.78
N THR A 79 16.13 5.35 -3.84
CA THR A 79 15.74 5.24 -2.43
C THR A 79 14.78 6.37 -2.09
N LEU A 80 13.67 6.01 -1.47
CA LEU A 80 12.73 6.92 -0.85
C LEU A 80 12.90 6.89 0.67
N PHE A 81 12.71 8.04 1.30
CA PHE A 81 12.89 8.18 2.74
C PHE A 81 11.65 8.78 3.40
N ASP A 82 11.32 8.25 4.58
CA ASP A 82 10.20 8.68 5.41
C ASP A 82 10.48 9.98 6.16
N ASP A 83 11.74 10.19 6.60
CA ASP A 83 12.15 11.35 7.40
C ASP A 83 13.29 12.14 6.75
N PRO A 84 13.03 13.39 6.30
CA PRO A 84 14.06 14.25 5.71
C PRO A 84 15.17 14.65 6.67
N HIS A 85 14.98 14.48 7.98
CA HIS A 85 15.96 14.83 9.00
C HIS A 85 16.86 13.66 9.41
N ASN A 86 16.55 12.43 8.98
CA ASN A 86 17.33 11.25 9.33
C ASN A 86 17.38 10.19 8.20
N PRO A 87 17.90 10.56 7.01
CA PRO A 87 17.88 9.71 5.82
C PRO A 87 18.67 8.40 5.95
N THR A 88 19.50 8.24 6.99
CA THR A 88 20.25 6.99 7.20
C THR A 88 19.47 5.93 7.97
N THR A 89 18.36 6.29 8.63
CA THR A 89 17.56 5.36 9.44
C THR A 89 16.06 5.47 9.17
N SER A 90 15.68 6.08 8.06
CA SER A 90 14.29 6.27 7.64
C SER A 90 14.15 5.89 6.16
N ILE A 91 14.74 4.77 5.77
CA ILE A 91 14.51 4.25 4.42
C ILE A 91 13.12 3.60 4.46
N GLY A 92 12.16 4.19 3.74
CA GLY A 92 10.85 3.57 3.54
C GLY A 92 11.00 2.61 2.36
N ASP A 93 10.93 3.16 1.15
CA ASP A 93 10.94 2.38 -0.08
C ASP A 93 12.24 2.39 -0.88
N VAL A 94 12.44 1.32 -1.64
CA VAL A 94 13.55 1.21 -2.59
C VAL A 94 13.09 0.51 -3.86
N PHE A 95 13.35 1.08 -5.03
CA PHE A 95 13.00 0.47 -6.32
C PHE A 95 14.11 0.59 -7.37
N GLY A 96 14.15 -0.36 -8.30
CA GLY A 96 15.17 -0.39 -9.35
C GLY A 96 15.22 -1.72 -10.10
N VAL A 97 16.43 -2.19 -10.41
CA VAL A 97 16.68 -3.43 -11.17
C VAL A 97 17.38 -4.47 -10.28
N VAL A 98 16.94 -5.73 -10.38
CA VAL A 98 17.55 -6.87 -9.70
C VAL A 98 17.89 -8.00 -10.67
N GLU A 99 18.78 -8.88 -10.23
CA GLU A 99 19.01 -10.17 -10.88
C GLU A 99 17.84 -11.13 -10.62
N ASP A 100 17.37 -11.80 -11.68
CA ASP A 100 16.27 -12.78 -11.65
C ASP A 100 16.72 -14.17 -12.15
N GLY A 101 17.99 -14.51 -11.87
CA GLY A 101 18.60 -15.77 -12.29
C GLY A 101 19.04 -15.79 -13.75
N LEU A 102 19.27 -17.00 -14.29
CA LEU A 102 19.79 -17.19 -15.64
C LEU A 102 18.68 -17.64 -16.61
N ASP A 103 18.74 -17.15 -17.85
CA ASP A 103 17.95 -17.68 -18.95
C ASP A 103 18.39 -19.11 -19.32
N PRO A 104 17.66 -19.83 -20.19
CA PRO A 104 18.03 -21.18 -20.62
C PRO A 104 19.40 -21.30 -21.31
N ASN A 105 19.98 -20.18 -21.76
CA ASN A 105 21.29 -20.10 -22.41
C ASN A 105 22.40 -19.70 -21.42
N GLY A 106 22.08 -19.52 -20.13
CA GLY A 106 23.03 -19.12 -19.09
C GLY A 106 23.30 -17.61 -19.03
N VAL A 107 22.45 -16.78 -19.64
CA VAL A 107 22.55 -15.31 -19.61
C VAL A 107 21.80 -14.77 -18.39
N GLN A 108 22.43 -13.88 -17.63
CA GLN A 108 21.81 -13.25 -16.46
C GLN A 108 20.60 -12.40 -16.87
N LEU A 109 19.45 -12.70 -16.26
CA LEU A 109 18.21 -11.95 -16.40
C LEU A 109 18.16 -10.83 -15.35
N TYR A 110 17.63 -9.69 -15.79
CA TYR A 110 17.43 -8.51 -14.98
C TYR A 110 15.99 -8.05 -15.09
N VAL A 111 15.36 -7.75 -13.96
CA VAL A 111 13.95 -7.35 -13.89
C VAL A 111 13.76 -6.15 -12.98
N LEU A 112 12.64 -5.46 -13.15
CA LEU A 112 12.22 -4.41 -12.21
C LEU A 112 11.85 -5.02 -10.86
N ALA A 113 12.18 -4.32 -9.79
CA ALA A 113 11.83 -4.75 -8.44
C ALA A 113 11.73 -3.58 -7.47
N PHE A 114 11.06 -3.83 -6.35
CA PHE A 114 11.01 -2.90 -5.24
C PHE A 114 10.92 -3.63 -3.89
N SER A 115 11.22 -2.90 -2.83
CA SER A 115 11.09 -3.29 -1.43
C SER A 115 10.45 -2.12 -0.69
N SER A 116 9.60 -2.45 0.28
CA SER A 116 8.86 -1.50 1.11
C SER A 116 9.19 -1.68 2.58
N ASP A 117 8.95 -0.64 3.39
CA ASP A 117 9.16 -0.61 4.84
C ASP A 117 10.54 -1.14 5.26
N THR A 118 11.58 -0.71 4.55
CA THR A 118 12.95 -1.18 4.77
C THR A 118 13.64 -0.46 5.94
N GLU A 119 12.96 -0.40 7.09
CA GLU A 119 13.32 0.41 8.25
C GLU A 119 14.70 0.08 8.88
N ASN A 120 15.34 -1.06 8.54
CA ASN A 120 16.36 -1.65 9.42
C ASN A 120 17.60 -2.32 8.78
N GLN A 121 17.93 -2.14 7.50
CA GLN A 121 19.12 -2.80 6.94
C GLN A 121 20.01 -1.89 6.09
N LEU A 122 21.32 -2.11 6.19
CA LEU A 122 22.43 -1.73 5.30
C LEU A 122 23.07 -3.04 4.78
N PRO A 123 23.83 -3.00 3.67
CA PRO A 123 23.41 -3.39 2.33
C PRO A 123 23.16 -4.90 2.13
N TYR A 124 22.10 -5.25 1.39
CA TYR A 124 22.08 -6.54 0.69
C TYR A 124 23.23 -6.52 -0.33
N GLY A 125 24.16 -7.47 -0.20
CA GLY A 125 25.43 -7.45 -0.90
C GLY A 125 25.29 -7.38 -2.42
N GLY A 126 25.56 -6.20 -2.98
CA GLY A 126 26.19 -6.09 -4.30
C GLY A 126 25.31 -5.93 -5.54
N GLY A 127 24.07 -5.41 -5.44
CA GLY A 127 23.49 -4.70 -6.60
C GLY A 127 21.96 -4.58 -6.76
N GLY A 128 21.13 -4.89 -5.76
CA GLY A 128 19.67 -4.72 -5.83
C GLY A 128 19.07 -4.18 -4.52
N PRO A 129 17.81 -3.71 -4.51
CA PRO A 129 17.26 -2.80 -3.52
C PRO A 129 17.33 -3.43 -2.12
N GLY A 130 18.09 -2.78 -1.26
CA GLY A 130 18.43 -3.21 0.08
C GLY A 130 19.48 -2.27 0.69
N GLY A 131 19.01 -1.21 1.34
CA GLY A 131 19.60 -0.70 2.59
C GLY A 131 20.67 0.40 2.58
N VAL A 132 21.15 0.87 1.43
CA VAL A 132 22.04 2.06 1.36
C VAL A 132 21.36 3.08 0.44
N PRO A 133 21.47 4.40 0.62
CA PRO A 133 21.04 5.36 -0.39
C PRO A 133 21.63 5.01 -1.77
N GLY A 134 20.77 4.67 -2.73
CA GLY A 134 21.19 4.28 -4.07
C GLY A 134 21.74 5.48 -4.85
N PRO A 135 22.70 5.28 -5.78
CA PRO A 135 23.18 6.35 -6.63
C PRO A 135 22.17 6.79 -7.71
N GLY A 136 21.05 6.08 -7.87
CA GLY A 136 19.98 6.40 -8.82
C GLY A 136 19.12 7.59 -8.44
N GLY A 137 19.14 7.99 -7.16
CA GLY A 137 18.41 9.14 -6.65
C GLY A 137 17.92 8.92 -5.23
N ASN A 138 17.85 10.01 -4.48
CA ASN A 138 17.37 10.06 -3.11
C ASN A 138 16.23 11.06 -3.07
N TYR A 139 15.02 10.58 -2.85
CA TYR A 139 13.81 11.42 -2.86
C TYR A 139 13.03 11.23 -1.56
N TRP A 140 12.18 12.21 -1.27
CA TRP A 140 11.25 12.15 -0.15
C TRP A 140 9.92 11.60 -0.65
N GLU A 141 9.30 10.72 0.12
CA GLU A 141 8.06 10.04 -0.27
C GLU A 141 6.89 11.02 -0.44
N GLU A 142 6.89 12.13 0.31
CA GLU A 142 5.83 13.14 0.29
C GLU A 142 5.82 14.05 -0.95
N ASP A 143 6.87 14.01 -1.79
CA ASP A 143 7.05 14.99 -2.86
C ASP A 143 6.33 14.63 -4.18
N LEU A 144 5.91 13.37 -4.41
CA LEU A 144 5.39 12.93 -5.71
C LEU A 144 4.27 11.86 -5.61
N ALA A 145 3.18 12.08 -6.35
CA ALA A 145 2.09 11.11 -6.50
C ALA A 145 2.51 9.79 -7.18
N ALA A 146 3.63 9.81 -7.91
CA ALA A 146 4.31 8.65 -8.50
C ALA A 146 5.73 9.07 -8.93
N PHE A 147 6.70 8.17 -8.76
CA PHE A 147 8.08 8.32 -9.21
C PHE A 147 8.24 7.71 -10.60
N ASP A 148 8.87 8.45 -11.52
CA ASP A 148 9.19 7.93 -12.86
C ASP A 148 10.29 6.87 -12.76
N ALA A 149 9.90 5.62 -12.98
CA ALA A 149 10.80 4.47 -12.99
C ALA A 149 11.18 4.04 -14.41
N THR A 150 10.83 4.83 -15.44
CA THR A 150 11.05 4.48 -16.85
C THR A 150 12.51 4.18 -17.13
N MET A 151 13.46 4.89 -16.51
CA MET A 151 14.90 4.67 -16.71
C MET A 151 15.37 3.25 -16.38
N TYR A 152 14.64 2.52 -15.54
CA TYR A 152 14.95 1.14 -15.14
C TYR A 152 14.49 0.11 -16.16
N LEU A 153 13.60 0.45 -17.10
CA LEU A 153 13.18 -0.45 -18.16
C LEU A 153 14.32 -0.74 -19.13
N ALA A 154 14.39 -1.99 -19.60
CA ALA A 154 15.32 -2.40 -20.65
C ALA A 154 15.31 -1.40 -21.82
N PHE A 155 16.49 -1.12 -22.38
CA PHE A 155 16.68 -0.11 -23.42
C PHE A 155 15.71 -0.29 -24.60
N ASP A 156 15.49 -1.53 -25.03
CA ASP A 156 14.59 -1.83 -26.16
C ASP A 156 13.13 -1.49 -25.85
N LEU A 157 12.67 -1.70 -24.60
CA LEU A 157 11.31 -1.34 -24.18
C LEU A 157 11.14 0.17 -24.15
N ARG A 158 12.13 0.90 -23.60
CA ARG A 158 12.13 2.37 -23.62
C ARG A 158 12.15 2.92 -25.04
N ALA A 159 12.95 2.33 -25.93
CA ALA A 159 13.03 2.72 -27.34
C ALA A 159 11.69 2.49 -28.07
N LEU A 160 10.90 1.51 -27.63
CA LEU A 160 9.53 1.28 -28.11
C LEU A 160 8.51 2.25 -27.51
N GLY A 161 8.88 3.07 -26.51
CA GLY A 161 8.00 4.05 -25.87
C GLY A 161 7.31 3.53 -24.60
N TRP A 162 7.78 2.44 -24.01
CA TRP A 162 7.25 1.93 -22.74
C TRP A 162 7.67 2.85 -21.59
N THR A 163 6.80 2.94 -20.58
CA THR A 163 7.02 3.74 -19.38
C THR A 163 6.74 2.93 -18.13
N ALA A 164 7.32 3.33 -17.00
CA ALA A 164 7.08 2.69 -15.74
C ALA A 164 7.06 3.70 -14.59
N ALA A 165 6.32 3.41 -13.53
CA ALA A 165 6.24 4.27 -12.37
C ALA A 165 6.08 3.44 -11.08
N PHE A 166 6.65 3.97 -10.02
CA PHE A 166 6.51 3.47 -8.66
C PHE A 166 5.72 4.46 -7.83
N ARG A 167 4.79 3.99 -7.01
CA ARG A 167 4.03 4.83 -6.08
C ARG A 167 4.15 4.25 -4.68
N SER A 168 4.62 5.11 -3.78
CA SER A 168 4.68 4.89 -2.34
C SER A 168 3.36 5.31 -1.68
N ASP A 169 2.94 4.60 -0.64
CA ASP A 169 1.70 4.84 0.12
C ASP A 169 1.63 6.23 0.78
N ASN A 170 2.78 6.77 1.18
CA ASN A 170 2.95 8.08 1.79
C ASN A 170 2.63 9.24 0.83
N ALA A 171 2.53 8.99 -0.49
CA ALA A 171 2.18 10.00 -1.48
C ALA A 171 0.71 10.49 -1.42
N LEU A 172 -0.17 9.81 -0.66
CA LEU A 172 -1.60 10.12 -0.56
C LEU A 172 -2.12 10.28 0.88
N ASN A 173 -1.21 10.51 1.85
CA ASN A 173 -1.40 10.34 3.29
C ASN A 173 -2.37 11.27 4.04
N ASN A 174 -3.50 11.62 3.44
CA ASN A 174 -4.60 12.34 4.09
C ASN A 174 -5.95 11.63 3.94
N ILE A 175 -5.98 10.33 3.63
CA ILE A 175 -7.22 9.56 3.60
C ILE A 175 -7.35 8.80 4.93
N PRO A 176 -8.26 9.22 5.85
CA PRO A 176 -8.48 8.49 7.08
C PRO A 176 -8.88 7.05 6.79
N GLU A 177 -8.19 6.11 7.42
CA GLU A 177 -8.49 4.69 7.28
C GLU A 177 -9.99 4.40 7.53
N PRO A 178 -10.59 3.40 6.84
CA PRO A 178 -12.01 3.07 6.98
C PRO A 178 -12.44 2.84 8.44
N ALA A 179 -11.54 2.36 9.30
CA ALA A 179 -11.78 2.16 10.72
C ALA A 179 -11.99 3.49 11.47
N SER A 180 -11.21 4.52 11.15
CA SER A 180 -11.31 5.87 11.74
C SER A 180 -12.61 6.56 11.37
N LEU A 181 -13.05 6.43 10.11
CA LEU A 181 -14.36 6.93 9.67
C LEU A 181 -15.51 6.20 10.36
N SER A 182 -15.37 4.90 10.60
CA SER A 182 -16.37 4.09 11.29
C SER A 182 -16.50 4.47 12.77
N LEU A 183 -15.38 4.68 13.46
CA LEU A 183 -15.35 5.17 14.85
C LEU A 183 -15.93 6.58 14.96
N LEU A 184 -15.62 7.47 14.01
CA LEU A 184 -16.21 8.81 13.94
C LEU A 184 -17.72 8.74 13.73
N ALA A 185 -18.19 7.90 12.80
CA ALA A 185 -19.62 7.69 12.54
C ALA A 185 -20.35 7.12 13.77
N LEU A 186 -19.77 6.14 14.44
CA LEU A 186 -20.32 5.55 15.68
C LEU A 186 -20.31 6.56 16.84
N GLY A 187 -19.25 7.36 16.98
CA GLY A 187 -19.17 8.43 17.98
C GLY A 187 -20.24 9.51 17.75
N ALA A 188 -20.44 9.93 16.50
CA ALA A 188 -21.48 10.89 16.12
C ALA A 188 -22.89 10.33 16.39
N LEU A 189 -23.14 9.06 16.07
CA LEU A 189 -24.39 8.36 16.39
C LEU A 189 -24.64 8.30 17.91
N GLY A 190 -23.60 8.03 18.70
CA GLY A 190 -23.66 8.03 20.16
C GLY A 190 -24.04 9.39 20.75
N LEU A 191 -23.48 10.48 20.21
CA LEU A 191 -23.79 11.86 20.63
C LEU A 191 -25.22 12.28 20.24
N LEU A 192 -25.72 11.86 19.07
CA LEU A 192 -27.10 12.12 18.66
C LEU A 192 -28.11 11.32 19.52
N ALA A 193 -27.77 10.09 19.89
CA ALA A 193 -28.59 9.26 20.78
C ALA A 193 -28.63 9.80 22.22
N SER A 194 -27.53 10.36 22.74
CA SER A 194 -27.48 10.96 24.08
C SER A 194 -28.30 12.26 24.15
N ARG A 195 -28.25 13.10 23.11
CA ARG A 195 -29.07 14.32 23.01
C ARG A 195 -30.58 14.04 22.98
N ARG A 196 -31.01 12.92 22.38
CA ARG A 196 -32.44 12.53 22.37
C ARG A 196 -32.96 12.08 23.75
N ARG A 197 -32.09 11.61 24.64
CA ARG A 197 -32.47 11.23 26.02
C ARG A 197 -32.58 12.42 26.98
N GLN A 198 -32.12 13.61 26.58
CA GLN A 198 -32.15 14.81 27.43
C GLN A 198 -33.40 15.69 27.25
N LYS A 199 -34.47 15.24 26.59
CA LYS A 199 -35.76 15.93 26.69
C LYS A 199 -36.28 15.78 28.13
N PRO A 200 -36.34 16.85 28.95
CA PRO A 200 -36.98 16.76 30.25
C PRO A 200 -38.48 16.55 30.03
N ALA A 201 -39.07 15.67 30.83
CA ALA A 201 -40.52 15.60 30.96
C ALA A 201 -41.01 16.97 31.45
N ALA A 202 -41.83 17.63 30.62
CA ALA A 202 -42.66 18.76 31.01
C ALA A 202 -44.05 18.21 31.37
#